data_AF-A0A401QCG6-F1
#
_entry.id   AF-A0A401QCG6-F1
#
_cell.length_a   1.000
_cell.length_b   1.000
_cell.length_c   1.000
_cell.angle_alpha   90.00
_cell.angle_beta   90.00
_cell.angle_gamma   90.00
#
_symmetry.space_group_name_H-M   'P 1'
#
loop_
_entity.id
_entity.type
_entity.pdbx_description
1 polymer ?
#
loop_
_entity_poly.entity_id
_entity_poly.type
_entity_poly.pdbx_seq_one_letter_code
_entity_poly.pdbx_strand_id
1 'polypeptide(L)' 'IAELVATEFFEQGDKEREELKIEPIDLMNREKRDQIPSMQVGFIDAICIKLYE' A
#
# COMPACT_ATOMS: atom_id res chain seq x y z
N ILE A 1 2.47 8.09 10.87
CA ILE A 1 2.40 8.51 9.44
C ILE A 1 2.24 7.29 8.54
N ALA A 2 3.21 6.37 8.48
CA ALA A 2 3.11 5.15 7.66
C ALA A 2 1.85 4.29 7.93
N GLU A 3 1.43 4.18 9.21
CA GLU A 3 0.23 3.42 9.56
C GLU A 3 -1.07 4.07 9.07
N LEU A 4 -1.14 5.40 9.00
CA LEU A 4 -2.30 6.11 8.46
C LEU A 4 -2.39 5.91 6.93
N VAL A 5 -1.26 6.01 6.23
CA VAL A 5 -1.19 5.76 4.78
C VAL A 5 -1.60 4.32 4.45
N ALA A 6 -1.10 3.35 5.21
CA ALA A 6 -1.51 1.96 5.04
C ALA A 6 -3.01 1.75 5.32
N THR A 7 -3.56 2.44 6.32
CA THR A 7 -4.98 2.35 6.66
C THR A 7 -5.85 2.86 5.50
N GLU A 8 -5.49 4.00 4.90
CA GLU A 8 -6.19 4.56 3.75
C GLU A 8 -6.13 3.63 2.52
N PHE A 9 -4.97 3.03 2.23
CA PHE A 9 -4.86 2.06 1.13
C PHE A 9 -5.71 0.81 1.36
N PHE A 10 -5.83 0.33 2.60
CA PHE A 10 -6.70 -0.80 2.89
C PHE A 10 -8.17 -0.46 2.77
N GLU A 11 -8.59 0.72 3.20
CA GLU A 11 -9.97 1.19 2.99
C GLU A 11 -10.32 1.30 1.49
N GLN A 12 -9.37 1.70 0.65
CA GLN A 12 -9.55 1.65 -0.79
C GLN A 12 -9.66 0.21 -1.32
N GLY A 13 -8.76 -0.68 -0.91
CA GLY A 13 -8.80 -2.08 -1.35
C GLY A 13 -10.08 -2.82 -0.93
N ASP A 14 -10.61 -2.48 0.24
CA ASP A 14 -11.90 -2.99 0.72
C ASP A 14 -13.04 -2.54 -0.23
N LYS A 15 -13.05 -1.28 -0.66
CA LYS A 15 -14.01 -0.77 -1.67
C LYS A 15 -13.84 -1.42 -3.03
N GLU A 16 -12.60 -1.63 -3.50
CA GLU A 16 -12.33 -2.33 -4.75
C GLU A 16 -12.92 -3.75 -4.73
N ARG A 17 -12.79 -4.45 -3.60
CA ARG A 17 -13.38 -5.78 -3.42
C ARG A 17 -14.91 -5.74 -3.33
N GLU A 18 -15.47 -4.77 -2.61
CA GLU A 18 -16.92 -4.67 -2.40
C GLU A 18 -17.70 -4.15 -3.61
N GLU A 19 -17.21 -3.08 -4.24
CA GLU A 19 -17.91 -2.36 -5.30
C GLU A 19 -17.55 -2.87 -6.70
N LEU A 20 -16.26 -3.17 -6.94
CA LEU A 20 -15.76 -3.56 -8.26
C LEU A 20 -15.57 -5.07 -8.42
N LYS A 21 -15.61 -5.83 -7.31
CA LYS A 21 -15.42 -7.30 -7.27
C LYS A 21 -14.07 -7.74 -7.84
N ILE A 22 -13.03 -6.92 -7.65
CA ILE A 22 -11.65 -7.23 -8.05
C ILE A 22 -10.79 -7.50 -6.82
N GLU A 23 -9.69 -8.21 -7.03
CA GLU A 23 -8.68 -8.39 -5.98
C GLU A 23 -7.78 -7.15 -5.95
N PRO A 24 -7.69 -6.44 -4.80
CA PRO A 24 -6.85 -5.26 -4.68
C PRO A 24 -5.38 -5.63 -4.79
N ILE A 25 -4.58 -4.69 -5.31
CA ILE A 25 -3.12 -4.85 -5.38
C ILE A 25 -2.52 -4.99 -3.99
N ASP A 26 -1.33 -5.58 -3.88
CA ASP A 26 -0.73 -5.95 -2.59
C ASP A 26 -0.62 -4.78 -1.61
N LEU A 27 -0.37 -3.55 -2.10
CA LEU A 27 -0.31 -2.33 -1.27
C LEU A 27 -1.66 -1.98 -0.62
N MET A 28 -2.76 -2.32 -1.29
CA MET A 28 -4.14 -2.05 -0.86
C MET A 28 -4.80 -3.29 -0.24
N ASN A 29 -4.11 -4.43 -0.22
CA ASN A 29 -4.66 -5.68 0.29
C ASN A 29 -4.36 -5.84 1.79
N ARG A 30 -5.40 -5.71 2.63
CA ARG A 30 -5.29 -5.83 4.09
C ARG A 30 -4.75 -7.19 4.55
N GLU A 31 -4.97 -8.25 3.78
CA GLU A 31 -4.48 -9.60 4.07
C GLU A 31 -2.95 -9.69 3.96
N LYS A 32 -2.32 -8.75 3.24
CA LYS A 32 -0.86 -8.66 3.04
C LYS A 32 -0.20 -7.58 3.90
N ARG A 33 -0.81 -7.21 5.03
CA ARG A 33 -0.30 -6.16 5.94
C ARG A 33 1.13 -6.44 6.44
N ASP A 34 1.50 -7.71 6.58
CA ASP A 34 2.84 -8.16 6.94
C ASP A 34 3.91 -7.77 5.92
N GLN A 35 3.53 -7.48 4.67
CA GLN A 35 4.44 -7.08 3.60
C GLN A 35 4.67 -5.57 3.51
N ILE A 36 3.94 -4.76 4.28
CA ILE A 36 4.10 -3.28 4.30
C ILE A 36 5.57 -2.86 4.47
N PRO A 37 6.36 -3.43 5.39
CA PRO A 37 7.75 -3.00 5.57
C PRO A 37 8.57 -3.14 4.28
N SER A 38 8.41 -4.25 3.56
CA SER A 38 9.11 -4.47 2.28
C SER A 38 8.64 -3.50 1.20
N MET A 39 7.34 -3.18 1.15
CA MET A 39 6.81 -2.22 0.18
C MET A 39 7.28 -0.80 0.45
N GLN A 40 7.38 -0.39 1.73
CA GLN A 40 7.90 0.91 2.13
C GLN A 40 9.37 1.08 1.75
N VAL A 41 10.20 0.04 1.92
CA VAL A 41 11.60 0.06 1.45
C VAL A 41 11.66 0.23 -0.07
N GLY A 42 10.87 -0.54 -0.82
CA GLY A 42 10.82 -0.41 -2.29
C GLY A 42 10.40 0.98 -2.76
N PHE A 43 9.43 1.61 -2.07
CA PHE A 43 9.01 2.98 -2.37
C PHE A 43 10.11 4.01 -2.10
N ILE A 44 10.83 3.87 -0.98
CA ILE A 44 11.96 4.74 -0.65
C ILE A 44 13.04 4.65 -1.72
N ASP A 45 13.44 3.43 -2.10
CA ASP A 45 14.51 3.19 -3.07
C ASP A 45 14.16 3.69 -4.48
N ALA A 46 12.92 3.46 -4.92
CA ALA A 46 12.49 3.79 -6.27
C ALA A 46 12.12 5.27 -6.46
N ILE A 47 11.55 5.91 -5.44
CA ILE A 47 10.96 7.24 -5.55
C ILE A 47 11.69 8.27 -4.69
N CYS A 48 11.84 8.00 -3.38
CA CYS A 48 12.32 9.01 -2.44
C CYS A 48 13.81 9.33 -2.62
N ILE A 49 14.67 8.31 -2.72
CA ILE A 49 16.13 8.52 -2.81
C ILE A 49 16.47 9.40 -4.01
N LYS A 50 15.87 9.12 -5.18
CA LYS A 50 16.11 9.90 -6.42
C LYS A 50 15.65 11.35 -6.36
N LEU A 51 14.74 11.67 -5.45
CA LEU A 51 14.19 13.03 -5.29
C LEU A 51 15.00 13.87 -4.30
N TYR A 52 15.55 13.23 -3.27
CA TYR A 52 16.23 13.90 -2.16
C TYR A 52 17.76 13.92 -2.28
N GLU A 53 18.34 13.15 -3.21
CA GLU A 53 19.75 13.24 -3.65
C GLU A 53 19.89 14.12 -4.90
#